data_AF-A0A162ACT0-F1
#
_entry.id   AF-A0A162ACT0-F1
#
_cell.length_a   1.000
_cell.length_b   1.000
_cell.length_c   1.000
_cell.angle_alpha   90.00
_cell.angle_beta   90.00
_cell.angle_gamma   90.00
#
_symmetry.space_group_name_H-M   'P 1'
#
loop_
_entity.id
_entity.type
_entity.pdbx_description
1 polymer ?
#
loop_
_entity_poly.entity_id
_entity_poly.type
_entity_poly.pdbx_seq_one_letter_code
_entity_poly.pdbx_strand_id
1 'polypeptide(L)'
;MISGDDLKAMRKKAGFTQKQMADKLNITRETVSNYELGVGEPRMSHFFKWLAYCKIDINPLMIQISNVSNKLNDPKDINDKE
;
A
#
# COMPACT_ATOMS: atom_id res chain seq x y z
N MET A 1 5.32 3.47 -8.04
CA MET A 1 4.25 3.48 -7.02
C MET A 1 3.19 2.49 -7.46
N ILE A 2 2.40 1.91 -6.54
CA ILE A 2 1.34 0.96 -6.90
C ILE A 2 0.30 1.67 -7.78
N SER A 3 -0.02 1.10 -8.93
CA SER A 3 -0.94 1.68 -9.90
C SER A 3 -2.41 1.38 -9.55
N GLY A 4 -3.33 2.10 -10.19
CA GLY A 4 -4.76 1.78 -10.10
C GLY A 4 -5.10 0.36 -10.57
N ASP A 5 -4.40 -0.13 -11.60
CA ASP A 5 -4.55 -1.49 -12.10
C ASP A 5 -4.08 -2.54 -11.08
N ASP A 6 -3.02 -2.25 -10.32
CA ASP A 6 -2.58 -3.12 -9.22
C ASP A 6 -3.63 -3.19 -8.11
N LEU A 7 -4.23 -2.05 -7.72
CA LEU A 7 -5.32 -2.01 -6.74
C LEU A 7 -6.51 -2.87 -7.18
N LYS A 8 -6.90 -2.72 -8.45
CA LYS A 8 -7.98 -3.49 -9.08
C LYS A 8 -7.66 -4.98 -9.11
N ALA A 9 -6.44 -5.35 -9.48
CA ALA A 9 -5.99 -6.73 -9.51
C ALA A 9 -6.02 -7.36 -8.11
N MET A 10 -5.52 -6.67 -7.08
CA MET A 10 -5.56 -7.12 -5.69
C MET A 10 -7.00 -7.35 -5.22
N ARG A 11 -7.89 -6.37 -5.45
CA ARG A 11 -9.30 -6.49 -5.06
C ARG A 11 -9.97 -7.68 -5.74
N LYS A 12 -9.77 -7.85 -7.05
CA LYS A 12 -10.34 -8.95 -7.83
C LYS A 12 -9.82 -10.31 -7.37
N LYS A 13 -8.51 -10.44 -7.11
CA LYS A 13 -7.91 -11.68 -6.55
C LYS A 13 -8.50 -12.03 -5.20
N ALA A 14 -8.83 -11.03 -4.39
CA ALA A 14 -9.51 -11.21 -3.11
C ALA A 14 -11.03 -11.47 -3.22
N GLY A 15 -11.60 -11.49 -4.44
CA GLY A 15 -13.02 -11.80 -4.67
C GLY A 15 -14.00 -10.68 -4.33
N PHE A 16 -13.53 -9.44 -4.13
CA PHE A 16 -14.41 -8.32 -3.80
C PHE A 16 -14.87 -7.56 -5.04
N THR A 17 -16.12 -7.11 -5.03
CA THR A 17 -16.61 -6.04 -5.93
C THR A 17 -16.13 -4.67 -5.45
N GLN A 18 -16.18 -3.66 -6.33
CA GLN A 18 -15.85 -2.28 -5.94
C GLN A 18 -16.74 -1.79 -4.78
N LYS A 19 -18.02 -2.17 -4.76
CA LYS A 19 -18.95 -1.81 -3.69
C LYS A 19 -18.53 -2.46 -2.36
N GLN A 20 -18.25 -3.75 -2.34
CA GLN A 20 -17.80 -4.45 -1.13
C GLN A 20 -16.47 -3.89 -0.58
N MET A 21 -15.54 -3.51 -1.46
CA MET A 21 -14.31 -2.85 -1.03
C MET A 21 -14.60 -1.47 -0.44
N ALA A 22 -15.50 -0.71 -1.05
CA ALA A 22 -15.92 0.60 -0.57
C ALA A 22 -16.59 0.51 0.81
N ASP A 23 -17.49 -0.47 1.00
CA ASP A 23 -18.17 -0.74 2.27
C ASP A 23 -17.15 -1.08 3.37
N LYS A 24 -16.12 -1.87 3.06
CA LYS A 24 -15.03 -2.21 4.01
C LYS A 24 -14.17 -0.99 4.39
N LEU A 25 -13.95 -0.09 3.45
CA LEU A 25 -13.16 1.12 3.64
C LEU A 25 -13.97 2.30 4.20
N ASN A 26 -15.30 2.15 4.29
CA ASN A 26 -16.24 3.21 4.62
C ASN A 26 -16.11 4.44 3.71
N ILE A 27 -16.05 4.20 2.39
CA ILE A 27 -15.98 5.21 1.34
C ILE A 27 -17.01 4.90 0.25
N THR A 28 -17.18 5.79 -0.73
CA THR A 28 -18.10 5.54 -1.84
C THR A 28 -17.48 4.57 -2.86
N ARG A 29 -18.34 3.84 -3.59
CA ARG A 29 -17.92 3.00 -4.73
C ARG A 29 -17.16 3.81 -5.78
N GLU A 30 -17.55 5.06 -5.99
CA GLU A 30 -16.90 5.97 -6.94
C GLU A 30 -15.46 6.28 -6.51
N THR A 31 -15.22 6.52 -5.21
CA THR A 31 -13.86 6.70 -4.69
C THR A 31 -12.97 5.49 -4.99
N VAL A 32 -13.50 4.27 -4.79
CA VAL A 32 -12.79 3.03 -5.16
C VAL A 32 -12.51 2.98 -6.66
N SER A 33 -13.48 3.36 -7.50
CA SER A 33 -13.30 3.41 -8.95
C SER A 33 -12.24 4.43 -9.36
N ASN A 34 -12.19 5.61 -8.74
CA ASN A 34 -11.21 6.64 -9.02
C ASN A 34 -9.80 6.18 -8.65
N TYR A 35 -9.66 5.45 -7.54
CA TYR A 35 -8.39 4.81 -7.19
C TYR A 35 -7.94 3.78 -8.24
N GLU A 36 -8.86 2.93 -8.70
CA GLU A 36 -8.55 1.91 -9.71
C GLU A 36 -8.27 2.46 -11.11
N LEU A 37 -8.81 3.64 -11.42
CA LEU A 37 -8.55 4.35 -12.68
C LEU A 37 -7.31 5.26 -12.61
N GLY A 38 -6.66 5.36 -11.45
CA GLY A 38 -5.52 6.27 -11.25
C GLY A 38 -5.89 7.76 -11.25
N VAL A 39 -7.18 8.09 -11.16
CA VAL A 39 -7.69 9.48 -11.09
C VAL A 39 -7.40 10.09 -9.72
N GLY A 40 -7.26 9.26 -8.69
CA GLY A 40 -6.84 9.69 -7.36
C GLY A 40 -6.13 8.57 -6.62
N GLU A 41 -5.53 8.91 -5.48
CA GLU A 41 -4.74 7.97 -4.69
C GLU A 41 -5.38 7.69 -3.33
N PRO A 42 -5.35 6.44 -2.86
CA PRO A 42 -5.78 6.12 -1.51
C PRO A 42 -4.85 6.77 -0.50
N ARG A 43 -5.42 7.38 0.54
CA ARG A 43 -4.65 7.74 1.74
C ARG A 43 -3.95 6.49 2.28
N MET A 44 -2.79 6.67 2.90
CA MET A 44 -2.02 5.55 3.48
C MET A 44 -2.87 4.64 4.38
N SER A 45 -3.78 5.20 5.18
CA SER A 45 -4.69 4.42 6.03
C SER A 45 -5.65 3.52 5.24
N HIS A 46 -6.21 4.02 4.12
CA HIS A 46 -7.04 3.20 3.23
C HIS A 46 -6.22 2.18 2.48
N PHE A 47 -5.01 2.53 2.07
CA PHE A 47 -4.11 1.63 1.38
C PHE A 47 -3.70 0.44 2.25
N PHE A 48 -3.30 0.66 3.51
CA PHE A 48 -2.99 -0.45 4.43
C PHE A 48 -4.20 -1.34 4.71
N LYS A 49 -5.39 -0.74 4.89
CA LYS A 49 -6.64 -1.51 5.02
C LYS A 49 -6.93 -2.34 3.77
N TRP A 50 -6.72 -1.77 2.59
CA TRP A 50 -6.88 -2.48 1.31
C TRP A 50 -5.99 -3.72 1.24
N LEU A 51 -4.71 -3.59 1.57
CA LEU A 51 -3.76 -4.70 1.62
C LEU A 51 -4.20 -5.78 2.63
N ALA A 52 -4.61 -5.35 3.82
CA ALA A 52 -5.09 -6.25 4.88
C ALA A 52 -6.35 -7.03 4.44
N TYR A 53 -7.34 -6.36 3.84
CA TYR A 53 -8.54 -7.03 3.34
C TYR A 53 -8.25 -7.97 2.17
N CYS A 54 -7.30 -7.62 1.31
CA CYS A 54 -6.86 -8.46 0.21
C CYS A 54 -5.90 -9.59 0.65
N LYS A 55 -5.58 -9.70 1.95
CA LYS A 55 -4.64 -10.69 2.51
C LYS A 55 -3.29 -10.68 1.79
N ILE A 56 -2.81 -9.50 1.40
CA ILE A 56 -1.50 -9.34 0.78
C ILE A 56 -0.44 -9.46 1.88
N ASP A 57 0.51 -10.37 1.69
CA ASP A 57 1.65 -10.49 2.60
C ASP A 57 2.60 -9.30 2.38
N ILE A 58 2.68 -8.43 3.39
CA ILE A 58 3.56 -7.26 3.40
C ILE A 58 4.92 -7.55 4.05
N ASN A 59 5.11 -8.74 4.63
CA ASN A 59 6.37 -9.09 5.30
C ASN A 59 7.60 -8.94 4.40
N PRO A 60 7.57 -9.36 3.11
CA PRO A 60 8.74 -9.19 2.24
C PRO A 60 9.16 -7.73 2.08
N LEU A 61 8.18 -6.80 2.00
CA LEU A 61 8.47 -5.36 1.95
C LEU A 61 8.99 -4.84 3.28
N MET A 62 8.42 -5.28 4.41
CA MET A 62 8.87 -4.86 5.74
C MET A 62 10.31 -5.26 6.02
N ILE A 63 10.72 -6.47 5.63
CA ILE A 63 12.11 -6.94 5.75
C ILE A 63 13.05 -6.03 4.96
N GLN A 64 12.67 -5.64 3.74
CA GLN A 64 13.48 -4.73 2.92
C GLN A 64 13.62 -3.35 3.58
N ILE A 65 12.52 -2.80 4.13
CA ILE A 65 12.54 -1.51 4.85
C ILE A 65 13.45 -1.59 6.08
N SER A 66 13.37 -2.67 6.87
CA SER A 66 14.24 -2.88 8.04
C SER A 66 15.71 -2.96 7.63
N ASN A 67 16.04 -3.65 6.54
CA ASN A 67 17.41 -3.73 6.04
C ASN A 67 17.97 -2.38 5.58
N VAL A 68 17.13 -1.52 4.99
CA VAL A 68 17.52 -0.14 4.63
C VAL A 68 17.70 0.70 5.90
N SER A 69 16.77 0.63 6.85
CA SER A 69 16.88 1.36 8.12
C SER A 69 18.13 0.99 8.91
N ASN A 70 18.51 -0.30 8.91
CA ASN A 70 19.73 -0.76 9.58
C ASN A 70 21.00 -0.23 8.91
N LYS A 71 21.01 -0.09 7.58
CA LYS A 71 22.13 0.51 6.83
C LYS A 71 22.24 2.02 7.06
N LEU A 72 21.13 2.73 7.22
CA LEU A 72 21.13 4.17 7.52
C LEU A 72 21.57 4.48 8.96
N ASN A 73 21.39 3.54 9.87
CA ASN A 73 21.83 3.65 11.27
C ASN A 73 23.24 3.11 11.49
N ASP A 74 24.00 2.79 10.44
CA ASP A 74 25.39 2.33 10.56
C ASP A 74 26.27 3.54 10.93
N PRO A 75 26.94 3.54 12.11
CA PRO A 75 27.67 4.70 12.64
C PRO A 75 28.88 5.16 11.81
N LYS A 76 29.15 4.55 10.65
CA LYS A 76 30.31 4.86 9.79
C LYS A 76 30.18 6.13 8.95
N ASP A 77 28.98 6.69 8.77
CA ASP A 77 28.77 7.91 7.97
C ASP A 77 28.78 9.23 8.79
N ILE A 78 28.95 9.15 10.12
CA ILE A 78 29.00 10.35 10.99
C ILE A 78 30.42 10.92 11.10
N ASN A 79 31.46 10.19 10.69
CA ASN A 79 32.85 10.53 11.05
C ASN A 79 33.78 10.99 9.90
N ASP A 80 33.24 11.39 8.75
CA ASP A 80 34.01 11.97 7.62
C ASP A 80 33.74 13.48 7.42
N LYS A 81 33.41 14.19 8.50
CA LYS A 81 33.39 15.66 8.52
C LYS A 81 33.98 16.18 9.83
N GLU A 82 35.30 16.13 9.96
CA GLU A 82 36.14 17.13 10.62
C GLU A 82 37.64 16.84 10.42
#